data_AF-A0A955ALG3-F1
#
_entry.id   AF-A0A955ALG3-F1
#
_cell.length_a   1.000
_cell.length_b   1.000
_cell.length_c   1.000
_cell.angle_alpha   90.00
_cell.angle_beta   90.00
_cell.angle_gamma   90.00
#
_symmetry.space_group_name_H-M   'P 1'
#
loop_
_entity.id
_entity.type
_entity.pdbx_description
1 polymer ?
#
loop_
_entity_poly.entity_id
_entity_poly.type
_entity_poly.pdbx_seq_one_letter_code
_entity_poly.pdbx_strand_id
1 'polypeptide(L)'
;MDDHLRQQIAELMQQGNKIAAVKLYKDVHGCGLAEAKQAVEDLFPVDSVVGNSPGSSLSESQAGSADVARGSTQLSEQEAIDKILEHLTAGEKIEAIKVYRSYYNSSLMDAKIAIDALQQKHGIQSQKRGGCLGSLLLVASLGIFLLVMFVG
;
A
#
# COMPACT_ATOMS: atom_id res chain seq x y z
N MET A 1 -9.97 -31.86 16.88
CA MET A 1 -10.19 -30.41 16.72
C MET A 1 -10.06 -29.84 18.11
N ASP A 2 -9.08 -28.98 18.36
CA ASP A 2 -8.74 -28.53 19.72
C ASP A 2 -9.73 -27.45 20.19
N ASP A 3 -10.89 -27.87 20.70
CA ASP A 3 -11.93 -26.94 21.18
C ASP A 3 -11.42 -26.04 22.33
N HIS A 4 -10.49 -26.53 23.16
CA HIS A 4 -9.82 -25.75 24.20
C HIS A 4 -8.97 -24.60 23.64
N LEU A 5 -8.29 -24.82 22.51
CA LEU A 5 -7.47 -23.80 21.85
C LEU A 5 -8.35 -22.64 21.37
N ARG A 6 -9.47 -22.97 20.74
CA ARG A 6 -10.45 -21.98 20.26
C ARG A 6 -11.00 -21.14 21.42
N GLN A 7 -11.28 -21.77 22.55
CA GLN A 7 -11.83 -21.09 23.71
C GLN A 7 -10.80 -20.12 24.36
N GLN A 8 -9.54 -20.53 24.49
CA GLN A 8 -8.46 -19.64 24.97
C GLN A 8 -8.23 -18.44 24.05
N ILE A 9 -8.26 -18.66 22.72
CA ILE A 9 -8.13 -17.59 21.74
C ILE A 9 -9.30 -16.61 21.88
N ALA A 10 -10.52 -17.10 22.05
CA ALA A 10 -11.71 -16.26 22.26
C ALA A 10 -11.62 -15.44 23.54
N GLU A 11 -11.18 -16.02 24.66
CA GLU A 11 -10.97 -15.28 25.91
C GLU A 11 -9.92 -14.17 25.76
N LEU A 12 -8.79 -14.48 25.10
CA LEU A 12 -7.73 -13.49 24.84
C LEU A 12 -8.22 -12.37 23.91
N MET A 13 -9.06 -12.69 22.92
CA MET A 13 -9.74 -11.71 22.07
C MET A 13 -10.66 -10.79 22.88
N GLN A 14 -11.48 -11.35 23.78
CA GLN A 14 -12.40 -10.60 24.63
C GLN A 14 -11.67 -9.70 25.64
N GLN A 15 -10.51 -10.14 26.11
CA GLN A 15 -9.63 -9.35 26.98
C GLN A 15 -8.87 -8.24 26.22
N GLY A 16 -9.03 -8.14 24.90
CA GLY A 16 -8.31 -7.19 24.05
C GLY A 16 -6.84 -7.57 23.78
N ASN A 17 -6.43 -8.78 24.17
CA ASN A 17 -5.04 -9.25 24.06
C ASN A 17 -4.80 -10.03 22.77
N LYS A 18 -4.90 -9.32 21.64
CA LYS A 18 -4.80 -9.92 20.30
C LYS A 18 -3.44 -10.58 20.02
N ILE A 19 -2.38 -10.03 20.58
CA ILE A 19 -1.02 -10.54 20.39
C ILE A 19 -0.87 -11.93 21.03
N ALA A 20 -1.42 -12.11 22.24
CA ALA A 20 -1.38 -13.38 22.93
C ALA A 20 -2.18 -14.46 22.17
N ALA A 21 -3.35 -14.11 21.65
CA ALA A 21 -4.19 -15.02 20.86
C ALA A 21 -3.49 -15.51 19.59
N VAL A 22 -2.87 -14.59 18.83
CA VAL A 22 -2.10 -14.92 17.62
C VAL A 22 -0.89 -15.77 17.96
N LYS A 23 -0.18 -15.46 19.04
CA LYS A 23 0.97 -16.25 19.49
C LYS A 23 0.57 -17.69 19.83
N LEU A 24 -0.55 -17.88 20.53
CA LEU A 24 -1.04 -19.18 20.94
C LEU A 24 -1.44 -20.03 19.74
N TYR A 25 -2.13 -19.45 18.74
CA TYR A 25 -2.43 -20.12 17.48
C TYR A 25 -1.16 -20.50 16.70
N LYS A 26 -0.17 -19.60 16.65
CA LYS A 26 1.12 -19.83 16.00
C LYS A 26 1.90 -20.97 16.65
N ASP A 27 1.91 -21.03 17.98
CA ASP A 27 2.69 -22.02 18.73
C ASP A 27 2.11 -23.44 18.57
N VAL A 28 0.79 -23.56 18.35
CA VAL A 28 0.14 -24.86 18.09
C VAL A 28 0.23 -25.28 16.62
N HIS A 29 0.00 -24.35 15.69
CA HIS A 29 -0.05 -24.66 14.26
C HIS A 29 1.29 -24.52 13.52
N GLY A 30 2.29 -23.87 14.14
CA GLY A 30 3.61 -23.65 13.56
C GLY A 30 3.62 -22.71 12.34
N CYS A 31 2.56 -21.92 12.11
CA CYS A 31 2.44 -21.04 10.96
C CYS A 31 3.20 -19.71 11.14
N GLY A 32 3.34 -18.94 10.05
CA GLY A 32 3.95 -17.61 10.12
C GLY A 32 3.11 -16.63 10.94
N LEU A 33 3.73 -15.58 11.49
CA LEU A 33 3.04 -14.56 12.29
C LEU A 33 1.87 -13.90 11.52
N ALA A 34 2.05 -13.68 10.22
CA ALA A 34 1.01 -13.13 9.35
C ALA A 34 -0.17 -14.11 9.17
N GLU A 35 0.12 -15.39 8.92
CA GLU A 35 -0.90 -16.44 8.79
C GLU A 35 -1.66 -16.66 10.10
N ALA A 36 -0.95 -16.68 11.23
CA ALA A 36 -1.56 -16.81 12.55
C ALA A 36 -2.49 -15.64 12.87
N LYS A 37 -2.09 -14.42 12.50
CA LYS A 37 -2.93 -13.22 12.67
C LYS A 37 -4.19 -13.33 11.84
N GLN A 38 -4.03 -13.63 10.55
CA GLN A 38 -5.15 -13.73 9.62
C GLN A 38 -6.13 -14.83 10.06
N ALA A 39 -5.64 -16.01 10.41
CA ALA A 39 -6.47 -17.10 10.87
C ALA A 39 -7.25 -16.74 12.14
N VAL A 40 -6.61 -16.11 13.14
CA VAL A 40 -7.32 -15.70 14.37
C VAL A 40 -8.40 -14.65 14.08
N GLU A 41 -8.13 -13.69 13.19
CA GLU A 41 -9.12 -12.69 12.78
C GLU A 41 -10.27 -13.29 11.96
N ASP A 42 -9.99 -14.27 11.09
CA ASP A 42 -11.01 -15.00 10.31
C ASP A 42 -11.87 -15.90 11.20
N LEU A 43 -11.28 -16.56 12.21
CA LEU A 43 -12.00 -17.42 13.15
C LEU A 43 -12.80 -16.63 14.19
N PHE A 44 -12.30 -15.47 14.59
CA PHE A 44 -12.89 -14.63 15.65
C PHE A 44 -12.96 -13.18 15.18
N PRO A 45 -13.89 -12.87 14.26
CA PRO A 45 -14.17 -11.50 13.90
C PRO A 45 -14.68 -10.78 15.15
N VAL A 46 -13.81 -9.99 15.78
CA VAL A 46 -14.18 -9.12 16.89
C VAL A 46 -15.19 -8.13 16.34
N ASP A 47 -16.44 -8.25 16.79
CA ASP A 47 -17.58 -7.44 16.37
C ASP A 47 -17.35 -5.97 16.77
N SER A 48 -16.61 -5.26 15.91
CA SER A 48 -16.42 -3.80 15.91
C SER A 48 -15.73 -3.42 14.60
N VAL A 49 -16.56 -3.11 13.61
CA VAL A 49 -16.38 -1.99 12.68
C VAL A 49 -14.97 -1.80 12.08
N VAL A 50 -14.69 -2.48 10.96
CA VAL A 50 -14.10 -1.92 9.74
C VAL A 50 -13.91 -3.09 8.78
N GLY A 51 -14.52 -2.95 7.60
CA GLY A 51 -14.79 -4.04 6.69
C GLY A 51 -13.55 -4.67 6.08
N ASN A 52 -13.62 -5.98 5.92
CA ASN A 52 -13.52 -6.53 4.57
C ASN A 52 -14.16 -7.92 4.56
N SER A 53 -15.30 -8.03 3.88
CA SER A 53 -15.91 -9.32 3.59
C SER A 53 -15.03 -10.07 2.58
N PRO A 54 -14.61 -11.32 2.84
CA PRO A 54 -13.98 -12.15 1.83
C PRO A 54 -15.05 -12.65 0.85
N GLY A 55 -15.20 -11.92 -0.26
CA GLY A 55 -15.97 -12.35 -1.41
C GLY A 55 -15.22 -13.43 -2.17
N SER A 56 -15.36 -14.68 -1.73
CA SER A 56 -15.03 -15.84 -2.55
C SER A 56 -16.31 -16.41 -3.13
N SER A 57 -16.61 -16.05 -4.37
CA SER A 57 -17.26 -16.97 -5.31
C SER A 57 -16.98 -16.51 -6.74
N LEU A 58 -16.21 -17.34 -7.42
CA LEU A 58 -16.03 -17.44 -8.86
C LEU A 58 -17.29 -17.05 -9.65
N SER A 59 -17.13 -16.27 -10.73
CA SER A 59 -17.71 -16.56 -12.05
C SER A 59 -17.33 -15.50 -13.09
N GLU A 60 -16.70 -15.99 -14.15
CA GLU A 60 -16.88 -15.65 -15.58
C GLU A 60 -16.71 -14.22 -16.11
N SER A 61 -15.65 -14.09 -16.92
CA SER A 61 -15.72 -13.80 -18.36
C SER A 61 -16.53 -12.60 -18.89
N GLN A 62 -15.74 -11.63 -19.39
CA GLN A 62 -15.97 -10.79 -20.58
C GLN A 62 -16.99 -9.63 -20.58
N ALA A 63 -16.45 -8.51 -21.08
CA ALA A 63 -17.05 -7.48 -21.93
C ALA A 63 -17.93 -6.39 -21.29
N GLY A 64 -17.29 -5.23 -21.09
CA GLY A 64 -17.74 -3.91 -21.54
C GLY A 64 -19.15 -3.43 -21.17
N SER A 65 -19.22 -2.37 -20.37
CA SER A 65 -19.82 -1.07 -20.71
C SER A 65 -20.00 -0.24 -19.44
N ALA A 66 -19.83 1.06 -19.59
CA ALA A 66 -19.97 2.05 -18.54
C ALA A 66 -21.40 2.15 -18.01
N ASP A 67 -21.59 2.00 -16.70
CA ASP A 67 -22.51 2.82 -15.94
C ASP A 67 -22.06 2.93 -14.47
N VAL A 68 -22.24 4.13 -13.96
CA VAL A 68 -21.67 4.68 -12.73
C VAL A 68 -22.83 4.86 -11.77
N ALA A 69 -22.92 4.05 -10.73
CA ALA A 69 -23.72 4.37 -9.53
C ALA A 69 -23.52 3.32 -8.43
N ARG A 70 -22.45 3.47 -7.62
CA ARG A 70 -22.43 2.81 -6.30
C ARG A 70 -21.67 3.63 -5.26
N GLY A 71 -22.11 4.87 -5.07
CA GLY A 71 -21.74 5.66 -3.90
C GLY A 71 -22.61 5.26 -2.71
N SER A 72 -22.03 4.65 -1.69
CA SER A 72 -22.39 4.83 -0.26
C SER A 72 -21.64 3.85 0.68
N THR A 73 -20.31 3.78 0.57
CA THR A 73 -19.40 3.31 1.64
C THR A 73 -17.96 3.80 1.45
N GLN A 74 -17.60 4.22 0.22
CA GLN A 74 -16.25 4.62 -0.22
C GLN A 74 -15.63 5.87 0.45
N LEU A 75 -16.31 6.64 1.30
CA LEU A 75 -15.81 7.98 1.70
C LEU A 75 -14.46 7.97 2.43
N SER A 76 -14.12 6.90 3.18
CA SER A 76 -12.82 6.83 3.87
C SER A 76 -11.71 6.21 3.01
N GLU A 77 -12.07 5.28 2.13
CA GLU A 77 -11.14 4.60 1.23
C GLU A 77 -10.78 5.46 0.02
N GLN A 78 -11.78 6.13 -0.58
CA GLN A 78 -11.58 7.03 -1.71
C GLN A 78 -10.69 8.20 -1.32
N GLU A 79 -10.90 8.78 -0.14
CA GLU A 79 -10.08 9.88 0.37
C GLU A 79 -8.61 9.45 0.57
N ALA A 80 -8.39 8.21 1.03
CA ALA A 80 -7.04 7.66 1.14
C ALA A 80 -6.37 7.54 -0.23
N ILE A 81 -7.10 7.01 -1.23
CA ILE A 81 -6.62 6.86 -2.61
C ILE A 81 -6.33 8.23 -3.24
N ASP A 82 -7.19 9.22 -3.03
CA ASP A 82 -6.98 10.58 -3.55
C ASP A 82 -5.71 11.22 -2.98
N LYS A 83 -5.48 11.13 -1.67
CA LYS A 83 -4.23 11.60 -1.04
C LYS A 83 -3.00 10.86 -1.59
N ILE A 84 -3.12 9.55 -1.79
CA ILE A 84 -2.06 8.73 -2.38
C ILE A 84 -1.74 9.22 -3.80
N LEU A 85 -2.76 9.50 -4.62
CA LEU A 85 -2.60 10.01 -5.97
C LEU A 85 -1.98 11.41 -5.96
N GLU A 86 -2.40 12.29 -5.06
CA GLU A 86 -1.82 13.62 -4.88
C GLU A 86 -0.30 13.52 -4.62
N HIS A 87 0.11 12.72 -3.63
CA HIS A 87 1.53 12.50 -3.35
C HIS A 87 2.28 11.86 -4.52
N LEU A 88 1.65 10.97 -5.29
CA LEU A 88 2.26 10.39 -6.48
C LEU A 88 2.48 11.44 -7.57
N THR A 89 1.53 12.36 -7.78
CA THR A 89 1.67 13.48 -8.72
C THR A 89 2.71 14.50 -8.28
N ALA A 90 2.87 14.71 -6.98
CA ALA A 90 3.91 15.55 -6.39
C ALA A 90 5.31 14.90 -6.41
N GLY A 91 5.41 13.60 -6.76
CA GLY A 91 6.66 12.84 -6.75
C GLY A 91 7.08 12.35 -5.35
N GLU A 92 6.19 12.42 -4.37
CA GLU A 92 6.38 12.04 -2.98
C GLU A 92 5.99 10.57 -2.73
N LYS A 93 6.61 9.67 -3.49
CA LYS A 93 6.32 8.23 -3.45
C LYS A 93 6.39 7.61 -2.04
N ILE A 94 7.31 8.10 -1.21
CA ILE A 94 7.47 7.61 0.17
C ILE A 94 6.26 7.97 1.04
N GLU A 95 5.72 9.19 0.90
CA GLU A 95 4.52 9.60 1.63
C GLU A 95 3.29 8.83 1.13
N ALA A 96 3.17 8.62 -0.18
CA ALA A 96 2.12 7.77 -0.75
C ALA A 96 2.13 6.34 -0.16
N ILE A 97 3.31 5.73 -0.02
CA ILE A 97 3.48 4.41 0.62
C ILE A 97 3.09 4.46 2.10
N LYS A 98 3.47 5.52 2.84
CA LYS A 98 3.09 5.66 4.25
C LYS A 98 1.58 5.79 4.43
N VAL A 99 0.92 6.63 3.63
CA VAL A 99 -0.54 6.81 3.67
C VAL A 99 -1.22 5.47 3.37
N TYR A 100 -0.79 4.75 2.34
CA TYR A 100 -1.33 3.43 2.00
C TYR A 100 -1.16 2.42 3.14
N ARG A 101 0.00 2.37 3.79
CA ARG A 101 0.25 1.47 4.93
C ARG A 101 -0.57 1.82 6.16
N SER A 102 -0.72 3.10 6.47
CA SER A 102 -1.52 3.54 7.62
C SER A 102 -3.01 3.24 7.42
N TYR A 103 -3.53 3.38 6.20
CA TYR A 103 -4.94 3.11 5.91
C TYR A 103 -5.25 1.62 5.75
N TYR A 104 -4.44 0.89 4.97
CA TYR A 104 -4.70 -0.52 4.64
C TYR A 104 -3.99 -1.51 5.57
N ASN A 105 -3.21 -1.03 6.55
CA ASN A 105 -2.36 -1.86 7.43
C ASN A 105 -1.50 -2.88 6.66
N SER A 106 -1.06 -2.49 5.47
CA SER A 106 -0.36 -3.36 4.53
C SER A 106 1.14 -3.42 4.78
N SER A 107 1.76 -4.51 4.32
CA SER A 107 3.20 -4.67 4.38
C SER A 107 3.89 -3.65 3.48
N LEU A 108 5.16 -3.34 3.76
CA LEU A 108 5.95 -2.42 2.94
C LEU A 108 6.00 -2.86 1.47
N MET A 109 6.05 -4.18 1.24
CA MET A 109 6.07 -4.77 -0.09
C MET A 109 4.74 -4.59 -0.82
N ASP A 110 3.61 -4.96 -0.19
CA ASP A 110 2.28 -4.78 -0.77
C ASP A 110 1.97 -3.31 -1.06
N ALA A 111 2.32 -2.42 -0.14
CA ALA A 111 2.17 -0.99 -0.33
C ALA A 111 2.98 -0.49 -1.52
N LYS A 112 4.23 -0.92 -1.66
CA LYS A 112 5.05 -0.56 -2.81
C LYS A 112 4.43 -1.05 -4.12
N ILE A 113 3.96 -2.30 -4.16
CA ILE A 113 3.35 -2.91 -5.35
C ILE A 113 2.08 -2.13 -5.75
N ALA A 114 1.20 -1.82 -4.80
CA ALA A 114 0.00 -1.04 -5.03
C ALA A 114 0.31 0.36 -5.57
N ILE A 115 1.32 1.02 -5.00
CA ILE A 115 1.78 2.34 -5.42
C ILE A 115 2.42 2.29 -6.83
N ASP A 116 3.22 1.27 -7.11
CA ASP A 116 3.82 1.07 -8.44
C ASP A 116 2.73 0.86 -9.51
N ALA A 117 1.68 0.09 -9.18
CA ALA A 117 0.53 -0.11 -10.05
C ALA A 117 -0.27 1.19 -10.29
N LEU A 118 -0.49 1.99 -9.24
CA LEU A 118 -1.13 3.31 -9.36
C LEU A 118 -0.28 4.27 -10.21
N GLN A 119 1.03 4.28 -10.00
CA GLN A 119 1.94 5.11 -10.77
C GLN A 119 1.95 4.74 -12.26
N GLN A 120 1.94 3.44 -12.57
CA GLN A 120 1.88 2.92 -13.93
C GLN A 120 0.57 3.28 -14.62
N LYS A 121 -0.56 3.16 -13.91
CA LYS A 121 -1.89 3.51 -14.43
C LYS A 121 -2.03 4.99 -14.78
N HIS A 122 -1.41 5.87 -13.99
CA HIS A 122 -1.47 7.32 -14.19
C HIS A 122 -0.35 7.88 -15.09
N GLY A 123 0.55 7.04 -15.60
CA GLY A 123 1.62 7.47 -16.52
C GLY A 123 2.59 8.48 -15.90
N ILE A 124 2.67 8.54 -14.57
CA ILE A 124 3.55 9.47 -13.85
C ILE A 124 4.95 8.88 -13.88
N GLN A 125 5.67 9.18 -14.96
CA GLN A 125 7.09 8.90 -15.08
C GLN A 125 7.79 9.61 -13.92
N SER A 126 8.22 8.85 -12.91
CA SER A 126 9.00 9.36 -11.78
C SER A 126 10.12 10.19 -12.36
N GLN A 127 10.03 11.51 -12.15
CA GLN A 127 11.03 12.47 -12.57
C GLN A 127 12.31 12.07 -11.86
N LYS A 128 13.11 11.25 -12.54
CA LYS A 128 14.51 11.02 -12.24
C LYS A 128 15.03 12.44 -12.09
N ARG A 129 15.29 12.87 -10.85
CA ARG A 129 15.77 14.20 -10.54
C ARG A 129 17.08 14.36 -11.31
N GLY A 130 16.96 14.86 -12.54
CA GLY A 130 18.06 15.27 -13.37
C GLY A 130 18.58 16.52 -12.70
N GLY A 131 19.46 16.31 -11.73
CA GLY A 131 20.20 17.37 -11.08
C GLY A 131 20.83 18.25 -12.16
N CYS A 132 20.64 19.55 -12.00
CA CYS A 132 21.20 20.64 -12.77
C CYS A 132 22.74 20.65 -12.70
N LEU A 133 23.40 19.62 -13.25
CA LEU A 133 24.85 19.53 -13.37
C LEU A 133 25.29 19.50 -14.84
N GLY A 134 24.45 18.96 -15.74
CA GLY A 134 24.72 18.96 -17.19
C GLY A 134 24.58 20.35 -17.83
N SER A 135 23.63 21.17 -17.36
CA SER A 135 23.37 22.48 -17.96
C SER A 135 24.49 23.50 -17.64
N LEU A 136 25.07 23.43 -16.44
CA LEU A 136 26.15 24.34 -16.03
C LEU A 136 27.49 24.01 -16.70
N LEU A 137 27.81 22.72 -16.89
CA LEU A 137 29.03 22.28 -17.58
C LEU A 137 29.02 22.64 -19.07
N LEU A 138 27.86 22.60 -19.74
CA LEU A 138 27.74 22.97 -21.15
C LEU A 138 27.92 24.48 -21.37
N VAL A 139 27.38 25.32 -20.48
CA VAL A 139 27.54 26.78 -20.59
C VAL A 139 28.97 27.22 -20.26
N ALA A 140 29.62 26.58 -19.28
CA ALA A 140 31.01 26.85 -18.93
C ALA A 140 31.99 26.48 -20.06
N SER A 141 31.77 25.36 -20.75
CA SER A 141 32.65 24.93 -21.84
C SER A 141 32.55 25.83 -23.07
N LEU A 142 31.35 26.26 -23.47
CA LEU A 142 31.19 27.23 -24.57
C LEU A 142 31.76 28.62 -24.22
N GLY A 143 31.61 29.08 -22.97
CA GLY A 143 32.14 30.36 -22.52
C GLY A 143 33.67 30.42 -22.53
N ILE A 144 34.33 29.36 -22.05
CA ILE A 144 35.79 29.24 -22.04
C ILE A 144 36.32 29.12 -23.48
N PHE A 145 35.63 28.37 -24.35
CA PHE A 145 36.02 28.23 -25.75
C PHE A 145 35.95 29.55 -26.53
N LEU A 146 34.92 30.36 -26.31
CA LEU A 146 34.79 31.69 -26.93
C LEU A 146 35.86 32.67 -26.42
N LEU A 147 36.20 32.61 -25.13
CA LEU A 147 37.23 33.49 -24.56
C LEU A 147 38.63 33.16 -25.11
N VAL A 148 38.94 31.87 -25.30
CA VAL A 148 40.21 31.43 -25.88
C VAL A 148 40.33 31.80 -27.37
N MET A 149 39.24 31.72 -28.13
CA MET A 149 39.23 32.13 -29.56
C MET A 149 39.32 33.65 -29.78
N PHE A 150 38.95 34.47 -28.79
CA PHE A 150 39.00 35.93 -28.92
C PHE A 150 40.33 36.53 -28.45
N VAL A 151 41.11 35.79 -27.65
CA VAL A 151 42.40 36.24 -27.07
C VAL A 151 43.62 35.69 -27.83
N GLY A 152 43.44 34.69 -28.70
CA GLY A 152 44.49 34.13 -29.56
C GLY A 152 44.42 34.66 -30.99
#